data_AF-A0AAW1H7Z7-F1
#
_entry.id   AF-A0AAW1H7Z7-F1
#
_cell.length_a   1.000
_cell.length_b   1.000
_cell.length_c   1.000
_cell.angle_alpha   90.00
_cell.angle_beta   90.00
_cell.angle_gamma   90.00
#
_symmetry.space_group_name_H-M   'P 1'
#
loop_
_entity.id
_entity.type
_entity.pdbx_description
1 polymer ?
#
loop_
_entity_poly.entity_id
_entity_poly.type
_entity_poly.pdbx_seq_one_letter_code
_entity_poly.pdbx_strand_id
1 'polypeptide(L)' 'MITEMIKWGYQEGKTLFIIGYDFRQSNRLQETMSHFAEKLEAVYTAFGGKRINLISHSMDYCRFNHVI' A
#
# COMPACT_ATOMS: atom_id res chain seq x y z
N MET A 1 -10.35 -11.07 0.74
CA MET A 1 -9.34 -10.50 1.65
C MET A 1 -9.91 -9.33 2.45
N ILE A 2 -10.37 -8.26 1.80
CA ILE A 2 -10.90 -7.05 2.48
C ILE A 2 -12.04 -7.37 3.45
N THR A 3 -13.04 -8.14 3.02
CA THR A 3 -14.19 -8.53 3.87
C THR A 3 -13.76 -9.27 5.14
N GLU A 4 -12.74 -10.13 5.06
CA GLU A 4 -12.22 -10.86 6.22
C GLU A 4 -11.44 -9.94 7.16
N MET A 5 -10.67 -8.98 6.62
CA MET A 5 -10.00 -7.97 7.44
C MET A 5 -10.99 -7.09 8.20
N ILE A 6 -12.10 -6.72 7.57
CA ILE A 6 -13.17 -5.98 8.23
C ILE A 6 -13.76 -6.80 9.39
N LYS A 7 -13.99 -8.10 9.20
CA LYS A 7 -14.44 -9.00 10.28
C LYS A 7 -13.44 -9.10 11.43
N TRP A 8 -12.13 -9.01 11.15
CA TRP A 8 -11.08 -8.98 12.17
C TRP A 8 -10.92 -7.61 12.85
N GLY A 9 -11.76 -6.63 12.54
CA GLY A 9 -11.80 -5.33 13.21
C GLY A 9 -11.04 -4.21 12.50
N TYR A 10 -10.54 -4.43 11.27
CA TYR A 10 -9.97 -3.36 10.46
C TYR A 10 -11.06 -2.45 9.89
N GLN A 11 -10.79 -1.15 9.81
CA GLN A 11 -11.70 -0.14 9.30
C GLN A 11 -11.15 0.45 7.99
N GLU A 12 -11.91 0.33 6.92
CA GLU A 12 -11.55 0.89 5.61
C GLU A 12 -11.39 2.42 5.70
N GLY A 13 -10.31 2.94 5.10
CA GLY A 13 -9.98 4.36 5.12
C GLY A 13 -9.44 4.89 6.45
N LYS A 14 -9.42 4.06 7.51
CA LYS A 14 -8.77 4.38 8.78
C LYS A 14 -7.56 3.51 9.03
N THR A 15 -7.74 2.19 9.15
CA THR A 15 -6.65 1.24 9.44
C THR A 15 -6.38 0.29 8.28
N LEU A 16 -7.32 0.15 7.35
CA LEU A 16 -7.15 -0.58 6.11
C LEU A 16 -7.14 0.40 4.94
N PHE A 17 -6.01 0.46 4.24
CA PHE A 17 -5.84 1.27 3.05
C PHE A 17 -5.62 0.37 1.84
N ILE A 18 -6.32 0.68 0.76
CA ILE A 18 -6.16 0.00 -0.52
C ILE A 18 -5.51 1.00 -1.46
N ILE A 19 -4.39 0.60 -2.06
CA ILE A 19 -3.70 1.42 -3.05
C ILE A 19 -3.69 0.63 -4.35
N GLY A 20 -4.44 1.14 -5.33
CA GLY A 20 -4.44 0.64 -6.69
C GLY A 20 -3.53 1.49 -7.57
N TYR A 21 -2.91 0.86 -8.57
CA TYR A 21 -2.19 1.53 -9.64
C TYR A 21 -2.46 0.85 -10.98
N ASP A 22 -2.25 1.56 -12.09
CA ASP A 22 -2.40 0.98 -13.42
C ASP A 22 -1.16 0.13 -13.76
N PHE A 23 -1.30 -1.17 -13.57
CA PHE A 23 -0.23 -2.14 -13.83
C PHE A 23 0.23 -2.21 -15.30
N ARG A 24 -0.55 -1.66 -16.24
CA ARG A 24 -0.19 -1.60 -17.67
C ARG A 24 0.81 -0.49 -17.95
N GLN A 25 0.90 0.52 -17.09
CA GLN A 25 1.71 1.72 -17.29
C GLN A 25 3.09 1.60 -16.61
N SER A 26 3.93 0.69 -17.10
CA SER A 26 5.25 0.43 -16.50
C SER A 26 6.18 1.65 -16.52
N ASN A 27 6.03 2.54 -17.50
CA ASN A 27 6.78 3.79 -17.61
C ASN A 27 6.46 4.80 -16.49
N ARG A 28 5.26 4.72 -15.89
CA ARG A 28 4.81 5.58 -14.79
C ARG A 28 4.91 4.92 -13.43
N LEU A 29 5.52 3.73 -13.37
CA LEU A 29 5.67 2.98 -12.14
C LEU A 29 6.50 3.76 -11.12
N GLN A 30 7.58 4.42 -11.56
CA GLN A 30 8.44 5.20 -10.65
C GLN A 30 7.66 6.31 -9.93
N GLU A 31 6.88 7.10 -10.68
CA GLU A 31 6.00 8.15 -10.14
C GLU A 31 4.98 7.56 -9.16
N THR A 32 4.36 6.43 -9.53
CA THR A 32 3.41 5.72 -8.66
C THR A 32 4.06 5.28 -7.35
N MET A 33 5.28 4.76 -7.40
CA MET A 33 6.01 4.30 -6.21
C MET A 33 6.46 5.46 -5.32
N SER A 34 6.86 6.59 -5.91
CA SER A 34 7.14 7.82 -5.15
C SER A 34 5.89 8.30 -4.39
N HIS A 35 4.73 8.38 -5.05
CA HIS A 35 3.48 8.73 -4.37
C HIS A 35 3.03 7.70 -3.34
N PHE A 36 3.33 6.41 -3.57
CA PHE A 36 3.07 5.35 -2.61
C PHE A 36 3.92 5.52 -1.35
N ALA A 37 5.22 5.81 -1.50
CA ALA A 37 6.12 6.07 -0.38
C ALA A 37 5.67 7.31 0.43
N GLU A 38 5.30 8.41 -0.24
CA GLU A 38 4.76 9.61 0.42
C GLU A 38 3.50 9.29 1.25
N LYS A 39 2.59 8.48 0.70
CA LYS A 39 1.39 8.05 1.42
C LYS A 39 1.73 7.14 2.60
N LEU A 40 2.69 6.23 2.46
CA LEU A 40 3.15 5.37 3.54
C LEU A 40 3.74 6.19 4.69
N GLU A 41 4.57 7.19 4.39
CA GLU A 41 5.15 8.09 5.40
C GLU A 41 4.08 8.92 6.12
N ALA A 42 3.11 9.44 5.37
CA ALA A 42 1.97 10.16 5.95
C ALA A 42 1.15 9.27 6.90
N VAL A 43 0.88 8.02 6.48
CA VAL A 43 0.17 7.03 7.29
C VAL A 43 0.99 6.66 8.52
N TYR A 44 2.28 6.39 8.36
CA TYR A 44 3.20 6.03 9.45
C TYR A 44 3.25 7.11 10.53
N THR A 45 3.34 8.37 10.10
CA THR A 45 3.34 9.54 10.97
C THR A 45 1.99 9.71 11.68
N ALA A 46 0.87 9.57 10.95
CA ALA A 46 -0.47 9.67 11.51
C ALA A 46 -0.76 8.59 12.58
N PHE A 47 -0.14 7.42 12.46
CA PHE A 47 -0.24 6.33 13.43
C PHE A 47 0.75 6.41 14.59
N GLY A 48 1.53 7.48 14.69
CA GLY A 48 2.50 7.68 15.77
C GLY A 48 3.71 6.75 15.67
N GLY A 49 4.15 6.44 14.45
CA GLY A 49 5.35 5.64 14.19
C GLY A 49 5.17 4.13 14.43
N LYS A 50 3.92 3.64 14.44
CA LYS A 50 3.63 2.20 14.54
C LYS A 50 3.95 1.50 13.21
N ARG A 51 4.43 0.25 13.30
CA ARG A 51 4.74 -0.56 12.12
C ARG A 51 3.50 -0.74 11.24
N ILE A 52 3.69 -0.60 9.93
CA ILE A 52 2.67 -0.83 8.91
C ILE A 52 2.92 -2.20 8.29
N ASN A 53 1.84 -2.95 8.05
CA ASN A 53 1.90 -4.22 7.33
C ASN A 53 1.52 -3.99 5.87
N LEU A 54 2.44 -4.29 4.94
CA LEU A 54 2.17 -4.27 3.50
C LEU A 54 1.79 -5.66 3.02
N ILE A 55 0.68 -5.75 2.28
CA ILE A 55 0.20 -6.99 1.68
C ILE A 55 0.11 -6.77 0.17
N SER A 56 0.96 -7.49 -0.58
CA SER A 56 1.00 -7.47 -2.04
C SER A 56 0.58 -8.82 -2.61
N HIS A 57 0.03 -8.82 -3.83
CA HIS A 57 -0.36 -10.07 -4.51
C HIS A 57 0.25 -10.13 -5.92
N SER A 58 0.77 -11.31 -6.30
CA SER A 58 1.24 -11.61 -7.65
C SER A 58 2.27 -10.59 -8.17
N MET A 59 1.98 -9.91 -9.28
CA MET A 59 2.92 -9.01 -9.96
C MET A 59 3.35 -7.81 -9.10
N ASP A 60 2.51 -7.38 -8.16
CA ASP A 60 2.83 -6.28 -7.26
C ASP A 60 4.06 -6.60 -6.42
N TYR A 61 4.22 -7.86 -5.99
CA TYR A 61 5.39 -8.30 -5.24
C TYR A 61 6.69 -8.11 -6.03
N CYS A 62 6.68 -8.44 -7.33
CA CYS A 62 7.85 -8.23 -8.20
C CYS A 62 8.14 -6.74 -8.39
N ARG A 63 7.12 -5.89 -8.51
CA ARG A 63 7.32 -4.45 -8.70
C ARG A 63 7.81 -3.76 -7.42
N PHE A 64 7.41 -4.21 -6.24
CA PHE A 64 7.91 -3.67 -4.98
C PHE A 64 9.38 -4.04 -4.72
N ASN A 65 9.81 -5.28 -4.99
CA ASN A 65 11.20 -5.69 -4.74
C ASN A 65 12.23 -4.97 -5.62
N HIS A 66 11.82 -4.37 -6.74
CA HIS A 66 12.72 -3.66 -7.64
C HIS A 66 12.82 -2.15 -7.36
N VAL A 67 12.00 -1.62 -6.44
CA VAL A 67 11.89 -0.16 -6.20
C VAL A 67 12.20 0.23 -4.75
N ILE A 68 12.24 -0.72 -3.81
CA ILE A 68 12.67 -0.51 -2.42
C ILE A 68 14.18 -0.78 -2.29
#